data_AF-A0A7X3XPI9-F1
#
_entry.id   AF-A0A7X3XPI9-F1
#
_cell.length_a   1.000
_cell.length_b   1.000
_cell.length_c   1.000
_cell.angle_alpha   90.00
_cell.angle_beta   90.00
_cell.angle_gamma   90.00
#
_symmetry.space_group_name_H-M   'P 1'
#
loop_
_entity.id
_entity.type
_entity.pdbx_description
1 polymer ?
#
loop_
_entity_poly.entity_id
_entity_poly.type
_entity_poly.pdbx_seq_one_letter_code
_entity_poly.pdbx_strand_id
1 'polypeptide(L)'
;MALELEGQEVNVGNFRADMLCRNAVDGSRVLIENQLEETDHSHFGQILTYAVGLDVDAVIWIAKKFREEHRAALDRLNETPSANFQYFGVEIKVWKIGNSTPAPQFEIISKPKDWRHSIRQKIQIPAPEYTPEERLQLERYWRQWTDYMIQKTGKRDLLNFDMDCYGTELHLDAHAIKEKKEISITLYIGGENARKYFRSLKEQEEEIEREFVEPLEWDEDSLHPYERIVLRKTDTDPTDETDWPNQHEWLTSKAELFEQVFGPRLKALNAVDWKSLEDEDEA
;
A
#
# COMPACT_ATOMS: atom_id res chain seq x y z
N MET A 1 -3.63 -1.39 1.04
CA MET A 1 -3.10 -2.61 1.70
C MET A 1 -4.26 -3.20 2.47
N ALA A 2 -5.00 -4.12 1.84
CA ALA A 2 -6.16 -4.75 2.42
C ALA A 2 -5.74 -5.98 3.25
N LEU A 3 -6.11 -5.98 4.53
CA LEU A 3 -6.01 -7.16 5.39
C LEU A 3 -7.36 -7.90 5.35
N GLU A 4 -7.34 -9.14 4.88
CA GLU A 4 -8.47 -10.06 4.94
C GLU A 4 -8.46 -10.79 6.28
N LEU A 5 -9.62 -10.87 6.95
CA LEU A 5 -9.75 -11.64 8.19
C LEU A 5 -9.73 -13.14 7.87
N GLU A 6 -8.72 -13.87 8.33
CA GLU A 6 -8.67 -15.33 8.24
C GLU A 6 -9.47 -15.99 9.37
N GLY A 7 -9.43 -15.39 10.56
CA GLY A 7 -10.15 -15.92 11.71
C GLY A 7 -10.13 -15.00 12.92
N GLN A 8 -11.11 -15.19 13.79
CA GLN A 8 -11.19 -14.60 15.12
C GLN A 8 -11.08 -15.70 16.16
N GLU A 9 -10.49 -15.40 17.32
CA GLU A 9 -10.36 -16.35 18.44
C GLU A 9 -9.66 -17.66 18.02
N VAL A 10 -8.59 -17.52 17.23
CA VAL A 10 -7.87 -18.64 16.61
C VAL A 10 -7.11 -19.41 17.67
N ASN A 11 -7.33 -20.72 17.76
CA ASN A 11 -6.66 -21.55 18.76
C ASN A 11 -5.14 -21.63 18.52
N VAL A 12 -4.36 -21.35 19.56
CA VAL A 12 -2.91 -21.54 19.63
C VAL A 12 -2.61 -22.41 20.85
N GLY A 13 -2.60 -23.73 20.64
CA GLY A 13 -2.50 -24.70 21.73
C GLY A 13 -3.70 -24.58 22.69
N ASN A 14 -3.44 -24.19 23.95
CA ASN A 14 -4.48 -23.97 24.97
C ASN A 14 -4.98 -22.53 25.04
N PHE A 15 -4.44 -21.63 24.22
CA PHE A 15 -4.79 -20.23 24.19
C PHE A 15 -5.50 -19.85 22.88
N ARG A 16 -5.98 -18.61 22.80
CA ARG A 16 -6.64 -18.06 21.62
C ARG A 16 -6.02 -16.72 21.27
N ALA A 17 -5.74 -16.56 19.99
CA ALA A 17 -5.35 -15.31 19.38
C ALA A 17 -6.60 -14.55 18.93
N ASP A 18 -6.66 -13.25 19.16
CA ASP A 18 -7.89 -12.47 18.95
C ASP A 18 -8.28 -12.43 17.47
N MET A 19 -7.35 -12.02 16.61
CA MET A 19 -7.59 -11.84 15.19
C MET A 19 -6.35 -12.24 14.39
N LEU A 20 -6.56 -13.09 13.39
CA LEU A 20 -5.56 -13.45 12.42
C LEU A 20 -6.02 -12.98 11.05
N CYS A 21 -5.19 -12.16 10.42
CA CYS A 21 -5.46 -11.59 9.12
C CYS A 21 -4.39 -12.02 8.13
N ARG A 22 -4.74 -11.97 6.85
CA ARG A 22 -3.83 -12.16 5.73
C ARG A 22 -3.81 -10.91 4.88
N ASN A 23 -2.63 -10.44 4.54
CA ASN A 23 -2.45 -9.42 3.52
C ASN A 23 -2.78 -10.03 2.16
N ALA A 24 -3.81 -9.51 1.51
CA ALA A 24 -4.23 -9.97 0.19
C ALA A 24 -3.17 -9.72 -0.91
N VAL A 25 -2.20 -8.82 -0.65
CA VAL A 25 -1.17 -8.42 -1.62
C VAL A 25 -0.02 -9.41 -1.71
N ASP A 26 0.46 -9.91 -0.58
CA ASP A 26 1.68 -10.71 -0.53
C ASP A 26 1.54 -12.02 0.28
N GLY A 27 0.31 -12.32 0.72
CA GLY A 27 0.00 -13.47 1.54
C GLY A 27 0.57 -13.43 2.95
N SER A 28 1.22 -12.33 3.35
CA SER A 28 1.77 -12.21 4.70
C SER A 28 0.69 -12.24 5.75
N ARG A 29 0.98 -12.86 6.89
CA ARG A 29 0.01 -13.07 7.96
C ARG A 29 0.25 -12.08 9.09
N VAL A 30 -0.83 -11.51 9.59
CA VAL A 30 -0.82 -10.46 10.60
C VAL A 30 -1.65 -10.92 11.78
N LEU A 31 -1.00 -11.02 12.94
CA LEU A 31 -1.68 -11.21 14.21
C LEU A 31 -2.09 -9.85 14.77
N ILE A 32 -3.35 -9.70 15.17
CA ILE A 32 -3.84 -8.52 15.89
C ILE A 32 -4.33 -8.97 17.26
N GLU A 33 -3.76 -8.39 18.32
CA GLU A 33 -4.07 -8.70 19.72
C GLU A 33 -4.55 -7.42 20.42
N ASN A 34 -5.73 -7.49 21.03
CA ASN A 34 -6.38 -6.35 21.67
C ASN A 34 -6.36 -6.51 23.20
N GLN A 35 -5.84 -5.50 23.88
CA GLN A 35 -5.85 -5.41 25.34
C GLN A 35 -6.55 -4.12 25.78
N LEU A 36 -7.73 -4.24 26.41
CA LEU A 36 -8.52 -3.06 26.82
C LEU A 36 -7.88 -2.32 28.01
N GLU A 37 -6.94 -2.95 28.71
CA GLU A 37 -6.18 -2.43 29.82
C GLU A 37 -4.79 -1.88 29.43
N GLU A 38 -4.03 -1.46 30.43
CA GLU A 38 -2.60 -1.22 30.26
C GLU A 38 -1.88 -2.55 30.00
N THR A 39 -0.91 -2.53 29.06
CA THR A 39 -0.14 -3.72 28.69
C THR A 39 0.50 -4.43 29.90
N ASP A 40 0.52 -5.76 29.88
CA ASP A 40 1.16 -6.59 30.92
C ASP A 40 2.08 -7.68 30.32
N HIS A 41 2.91 -8.26 31.19
CA HIS A 41 3.86 -9.31 30.79
C HIS A 41 3.19 -10.62 30.35
N SER A 42 1.95 -10.91 30.80
CA SER A 42 1.24 -12.13 30.42
C SER A 42 0.83 -12.05 28.95
N HIS A 43 0.18 -10.95 28.55
CA HIS A 43 -0.19 -10.68 27.17
C HIS A 43 1.04 -10.56 26.28
N PHE A 44 2.10 -9.89 26.75
CA PHE A 44 3.34 -9.82 25.98
C PHE A 44 3.95 -11.20 25.71
N GLY A 45 3.99 -12.07 26.72
CA GLY A 45 4.46 -13.45 26.55
C GLY A 45 3.60 -14.24 25.57
N GLN A 46 2.27 -14.10 25.65
CA GLN A 46 1.32 -14.70 24.72
C GLN A 46 1.59 -14.28 23.28
N ILE A 47 1.68 -12.97 23.03
CA ILE A 47 2.00 -12.38 21.72
C ILE A 47 3.24 -13.02 21.10
N LEU A 48 4.33 -13.14 21.86
CA LEU A 48 5.57 -13.73 21.36
C LEU A 48 5.38 -15.21 21.00
N THR A 49 4.61 -15.95 21.79
CA THR A 49 4.33 -17.37 21.50
C THR A 49 3.37 -17.57 20.34
N TYR A 50 2.37 -16.69 20.19
CA TYR A 50 1.40 -16.75 19.11
C TYR A 50 2.06 -16.40 17.79
N ALA A 51 2.92 -15.38 17.76
CA ALA A 51 3.62 -14.99 16.56
C ALA A 51 4.38 -16.18 15.94
N VAL A 52 5.08 -16.95 16.78
CA VAL A 52 5.80 -18.15 16.35
C VAL A 52 4.85 -19.30 16.00
N GLY A 53 3.84 -19.55 16.84
CA GLY A 53 2.93 -20.69 16.67
C GLY A 53 1.98 -20.57 15.48
N LEU A 54 1.64 -19.34 15.09
CA LEU A 54 0.76 -19.04 13.97
C LEU A 54 1.51 -18.76 12.67
N ASP A 55 2.85 -18.76 12.68
CA ASP A 55 3.68 -18.44 11.51
C ASP A 55 3.25 -17.12 10.85
N VAL A 56 3.22 -16.05 11.66
CA VAL A 56 2.86 -14.71 11.20
C VAL A 56 4.10 -13.91 10.85
N ASP A 57 3.91 -12.87 10.05
CA ASP A 57 4.99 -11.97 9.63
C ASP A 57 4.96 -10.64 10.38
N ALA A 58 3.78 -10.25 10.85
CA ALA A 58 3.61 -9.04 11.64
C ALA A 58 2.66 -9.28 12.81
N VAL A 59 2.88 -8.50 13.87
CA VAL A 59 2.02 -8.44 15.04
C VAL A 59 1.62 -7.00 15.29
N ILE A 60 0.32 -6.76 15.49
CA ILE A 60 -0.24 -5.49 15.92
C ILE A 60 -0.82 -5.70 17.32
N TRP A 61 -0.14 -5.17 18.33
CA TRP A 61 -0.64 -5.16 19.70
C TRP A 61 -1.32 -3.83 19.99
N ILE A 62 -2.64 -3.88 20.18
CA ILE A 62 -3.47 -2.72 20.48
C ILE A 62 -3.74 -2.70 21.97
N ALA A 63 -3.42 -1.61 22.65
CA ALA A 63 -3.70 -1.45 24.08
C ALA A 63 -4.26 -0.09 24.42
N LYS A 64 -4.95 0.05 25.56
CA LYS A 64 -5.36 1.38 26.06
C LYS A 64 -4.16 2.24 26.44
N LYS A 65 -3.11 1.62 26.98
CA LYS A 65 -1.86 2.27 27.36
C LYS A 65 -0.71 1.29 27.31
N PHE A 66 0.40 1.68 26.69
CA PHE A 66 1.63 0.92 26.72
C PHE A 66 2.48 1.30 27.94
N ARG A 67 3.01 0.29 28.60
CA ARG A 67 4.11 0.48 29.54
C ARG A 67 5.40 0.72 28.76
N GLU A 68 6.25 1.59 29.31
CA GLU A 68 7.49 1.97 28.63
C GLU A 68 8.41 0.76 28.41
N GLU A 69 8.44 -0.18 29.34
CA GLU A 69 9.21 -1.42 29.21
C GLU A 69 8.74 -2.30 28.04
N HIS A 70 7.43 -2.36 27.76
CA HIS A 70 6.88 -3.14 26.65
C HIS A 70 7.12 -2.45 25.32
N ARG A 71 6.93 -1.13 25.27
CA ARG A 71 7.32 -0.32 24.10
C ARG A 71 8.79 -0.52 23.77
N ALA A 72 9.68 -0.35 24.75
CA ALA A 72 11.12 -0.49 24.56
C ALA A 72 11.49 -1.92 24.12
N ALA A 73 10.78 -2.94 24.61
CA ALA A 73 10.95 -4.31 24.15
C ALA A 73 10.55 -4.48 22.67
N LEU A 74 9.40 -3.94 22.24
CA LEU A 74 8.99 -3.94 20.82
C LEU A 74 10.00 -3.21 19.94
N ASP A 75 10.46 -2.03 20.36
CA ASP A 75 11.48 -1.26 19.64
C ASP A 75 12.77 -2.08 19.50
N ARG A 76 13.19 -2.79 20.56
CA ARG A 76 14.38 -3.65 20.53
C ARG A 76 14.20 -4.87 19.61
N LEU A 77 13.03 -5.50 19.61
CA LEU A 77 12.72 -6.61 18.71
C LEU A 77 12.80 -6.16 17.24
N ASN A 78 12.28 -4.97 16.95
CA ASN A 78 12.30 -4.36 15.62
C ASN A 78 13.68 -3.92 15.13
N GLU A 79 14.68 -3.78 16.02
CA GLU A 79 16.06 -3.45 15.64
C GLU A 79 16.86 -4.66 15.16
N THR A 80 16.36 -5.88 15.39
CA THR A 80 17.15 -7.09 15.17
C THR A 80 17.02 -7.53 13.70
N PRO A 81 18.10 -7.52 12.90
CA PRO A 81 18.04 -7.78 11.45
C PRO A 81 17.59 -9.20 11.06
N SER A 82 17.54 -10.12 12.03
CA SER A 82 17.09 -11.51 11.87
C SER A 82 15.70 -11.76 12.46
N ALA A 83 14.95 -10.71 12.83
CA ALA A 83 13.60 -10.89 13.35
C ALA A 83 12.66 -11.29 12.21
N ASN A 84 12.16 -12.54 12.26
CA ASN A 84 11.14 -13.05 11.33
C ASN A 84 9.79 -12.31 11.44
N PHE A 85 9.64 -11.45 12.46
CA PHE A 85 8.40 -10.81 12.84
C PHE A 85 8.59 -9.30 12.92
N GLN A 86 7.64 -8.55 12.37
CA GLN A 86 7.51 -7.11 12.56
C GLN A 86 6.53 -6.81 13.68
N TYR A 87 6.90 -6.00 14.66
CA TYR A 87 6.02 -5.68 15.78
C TYR A 87 5.54 -4.23 15.74
N PHE A 88 4.24 -4.05 15.95
CA PHE A 88 3.60 -2.75 16.06
C PHE A 88 2.93 -2.63 17.42
N GLY A 89 3.25 -1.56 18.13
CA GLY A 89 2.54 -1.15 19.34
C GLY A 89 1.59 -0.02 19.00
N VAL A 90 0.31 -0.16 19.35
CA VAL A 90 -0.74 0.80 19.03
C VAL A 90 -1.54 1.14 20.28
N GLU A 91 -1.57 2.42 20.66
CA GLU A 91 -2.48 2.89 21.68
C GLU A 91 -3.84 3.25 21.08
N ILE A 92 -4.93 2.76 21.68
CA ILE A 92 -6.29 3.16 21.33
C ILE A 92 -6.81 4.22 22.31
N LYS A 93 -7.26 5.33 21.75
CA LYS A 93 -8.00 6.40 22.42
C LYS A 93 -9.40 6.47 21.85
N VAL A 94 -10.34 7.02 22.62
CA VAL A 94 -11.71 7.23 22.16
C VAL A 94 -12.00 8.72 22.23
N TRP A 95 -12.37 9.29 21.09
CA TRP A 95 -12.73 10.69 20.96
C TRP A 95 -14.24 10.83 20.84
N LYS A 96 -14.77 11.91 21.42
CA LYS A 96 -16.16 12.30 21.23
C LYS A 96 -16.21 13.80 21.00
N ILE A 97 -16.71 14.21 19.84
CA ILE A 97 -16.89 15.63 19.50
C ILE A 97 -18.37 15.96 19.73
N GLY A 98 -18.65 16.78 20.74
CA GLY A 98 -20.01 17.14 21.12
C GLY A 98 -20.87 15.91 21.45
N ASN A 99 -21.97 15.72 20.69
CA ASN A 99 -22.90 14.60 20.86
C ASN A 99 -22.70 13.45 19.85
N SER A 100 -21.59 13.42 19.12
CA SER A 100 -21.28 12.31 18.19
C SER A 100 -21.14 10.96 18.88
N THR A 101 -21.27 9.88 18.10
CA THR A 101 -20.85 8.54 18.52
C THR A 101 -19.35 8.57 18.81
N PRO A 102 -18.86 8.00 19.92
CA PRO A 102 -17.45 7.94 20.21
C PRO A 102 -16.68 7.25 19.07
N ALA A 103 -15.62 7.88 18.57
CA ALA A 103 -14.78 7.36 17.49
C ALA A 103 -13.46 6.85 18.05
N PRO A 104 -12.99 5.65 17.66
CA PRO A 104 -11.66 5.18 18.03
C PRO A 104 -10.60 5.99 17.29
N GLN A 105 -9.51 6.27 17.97
CA GLN A 105 -8.30 6.83 17.41
C GLN A 105 -7.13 5.94 17.81
N PHE A 106 -6.37 5.50 16.81
CA PHE A 106 -5.19 4.67 17.00
C PHE A 106 -3.93 5.52 16.87
N GLU A 107 -3.00 5.36 17.82
CA GLU A 107 -1.71 6.02 17.84
C GLU A 107 -0.59 4.98 17.84
N ILE A 108 0.28 5.00 16.83
CA ILE A 108 1.39 4.05 16.72
C ILE A 108 2.52 4.51 17.64
N ILE A 109 2.81 3.74 18.69
CA ILE A 109 3.85 4.05 19.69
C ILE A 109 5.17 3.31 19.43
N SER A 110 5.13 2.20 18.69
CA SER A 110 6.30 1.42 18.27
C SER A 110 6.03 0.79 16.90
N LYS A 111 7.06 0.80 16.05
CA LYS A 111 7.02 0.22 14.69
C LYS A 111 8.43 -0.09 14.18
N PRO A 112 8.58 -0.94 13.15
CA PRO A 112 9.86 -1.18 12.49
C PRO A 112 10.45 0.10 11.87
N LYS A 113 11.79 0.28 11.97
CA LYS A 113 12.50 1.47 11.49
C LYS A 113 12.41 1.64 9.96
N ASP A 114 12.33 0.54 9.20
CA ASP A 114 12.32 0.52 7.73
C ASP A 114 11.01 -0.02 7.11
N TRP A 115 9.86 0.18 7.78
CA TRP A 115 8.56 -0.37 7.34
C TRP A 115 8.17 0.00 5.89
N ARG A 116 8.62 1.16 5.37
CA ARG A 116 8.37 1.59 3.98
C ARG A 116 9.15 0.76 2.94
N HIS A 117 10.26 0.14 3.34
CA HIS A 117 11.06 -0.74 2.48
C HIS A 117 10.56 -2.19 2.50
N SER A 118 10.01 -2.68 3.62
CA SER A 118 9.57 -4.08 3.75
C SER A 118 8.32 -4.41 2.93
N ILE A 119 7.45 -3.43 2.65
CA ILE A 119 6.27 -3.63 1.78
C ILE A 119 6.71 -3.89 0.32
N ARG A 120 7.87 -3.38 -0.10
CA ARG A 120 8.44 -3.63 -1.43
C ARG A 120 9.12 -4.99 -1.57
N GLN A 121 9.43 -5.68 -0.47
CA GLN A 121 10.18 -6.94 -0.49
C GLN A 121 9.33 -8.19 -0.65
N LYS A 122 8.02 -8.12 -0.42
CA LYS A 122 7.14 -9.31 -0.48
C LYS A 122 6.29 -9.43 -1.73
N ILE A 123 6.27 -8.41 -2.58
CA ILE A 123 5.89 -8.59 -3.99
C ILE A 123 7.02 -9.42 -4.61
N GLN A 124 6.75 -10.67 -4.99
CA GLN A 124 7.69 -11.54 -5.71
C GLN A 124 7.94 -11.01 -7.13
N ILE A 125 8.59 -9.86 -7.22
CA ILE A 125 9.51 -9.53 -8.28
C ILE A 125 10.86 -9.67 -7.59
N PRO A 126 11.78 -10.53 -8.05
CA PRO A 126 13.10 -10.63 -7.44
C PRO A 126 13.69 -9.21 -7.38
N ALA A 127 13.73 -8.64 -6.18
CA ALA A 127 14.31 -7.33 -5.98
C ALA A 127 15.76 -7.45 -6.44
N PRO A 128 16.21 -6.62 -7.38
CA PRO A 128 17.63 -6.61 -7.73
C PRO A 128 18.42 -6.40 -6.44
N GLU A 129 19.46 -7.21 -6.23
CA GLU A 129 20.39 -6.98 -5.12
C GLU A 129 21.15 -5.68 -5.40
N TYR A 130 20.55 -4.56 -5.00
CA TYR A 130 21.18 -3.25 -5.16
C TYR A 130 22.35 -3.12 -4.19
N THR A 131 23.51 -2.71 -4.71
CA THR A 131 24.63 -2.28 -3.86
C THR A 131 24.24 -1.01 -3.07
N PRO A 132 24.94 -0.68 -1.97
CA PRO A 132 24.70 0.57 -1.25
C PRO A 132 24.75 1.82 -2.14
N GLU A 133 25.64 1.84 -3.12
CA GLU A 133 25.79 2.94 -4.08
C GLU A 133 24.57 3.04 -5.01
N GLU A 134 24.04 1.91 -5.48
CA GLU A 134 22.85 1.87 -6.33
C GLU A 134 21.60 2.31 -5.59
N ARG A 135 21.46 1.93 -4.32
CA ARG A 135 20.38 2.43 -3.45
C ARG A 135 20.44 3.94 -3.31
N LEU A 136 21.63 4.48 -3.02
CA LEU A 136 21.82 5.92 -2.91
C LEU A 136 21.54 6.63 -4.23
N GLN A 137 21.90 6.04 -5.37
CA GLN A 137 21.58 6.58 -6.69
C GLN A 137 20.07 6.63 -6.93
N LEU A 138 19.34 5.56 -6.64
CA LEU A 138 17.88 5.52 -6.75
C LEU A 138 17.19 6.52 -5.80
N GLU A 139 17.69 6.67 -4.57
CA GLU A 139 17.19 7.69 -3.65
C GLU A 139 17.37 9.10 -4.21
N ARG A 140 18.52 9.39 -4.84
CA ARG A 140 18.74 10.68 -5.51
C ARG A 140 17.81 10.87 -6.71
N TYR A 141 17.63 9.84 -7.52
CA TYR A 141 16.73 9.85 -8.67
C TYR A 141 15.32 10.27 -8.25
N TRP A 142 14.72 9.51 -7.33
CA TRP A 142 13.34 9.74 -6.89
C TRP A 142 13.17 11.06 -6.14
N ARG A 143 14.17 11.48 -5.37
CA ARG A 143 14.16 12.80 -4.72
C ARG A 143 14.16 13.93 -5.75
N GLN A 144 15.05 13.87 -6.74
CA GLN A 144 15.13 14.90 -7.78
C GLN A 144 13.86 14.94 -8.64
N TRP A 145 13.28 13.78 -8.97
CA TRP A 145 12.00 13.73 -9.65
C TRP A 145 10.88 14.36 -8.82
N THR A 146 10.80 14.05 -7.52
CA THR A 146 9.81 14.63 -6.61
C THR A 146 9.93 16.15 -6.55
N ASP A 147 11.15 16.66 -6.39
CA ASP A 147 11.41 18.11 -6.38
C ASP A 147 11.02 18.76 -7.71
N TYR A 148 11.36 18.13 -8.85
CA TYR A 148 10.99 18.58 -10.19
C TYR A 148 9.46 18.61 -10.39
N MET A 149 8.77 17.54 -10.01
CA MET A 149 7.33 17.39 -10.14
C MET A 149 6.58 18.44 -9.31
N ILE A 150 7.00 18.67 -8.06
CA ILE A 150 6.45 19.73 -7.20
C ILE A 150 6.67 21.11 -7.83
N GLN A 151 7.87 21.36 -8.36
CA GLN A 151 8.19 22.64 -8.98
C GLN A 151 7.36 22.91 -10.24
N LYS A 152 7.15 21.87 -11.08
CA LYS A 152 6.44 21.99 -12.35
C LYS A 152 4.92 22.09 -12.16
N THR A 153 4.36 21.25 -11.29
CA THR A 153 2.89 21.09 -11.16
C THR A 153 2.30 21.82 -9.96
N GLY A 154 3.11 22.15 -8.96
CA GLY A 154 2.66 22.67 -7.67
C GLY A 154 1.98 21.64 -6.77
N LYS A 155 1.78 20.40 -7.24
CA LYS A 155 1.18 19.30 -6.47
C LYS A 155 2.27 18.55 -5.71
N ARG A 156 1.97 18.21 -4.46
CA ARG A 156 2.86 17.37 -3.61
C ARG A 156 2.72 15.89 -3.91
N ASP A 157 1.65 15.52 -4.59
CA ASP A 157 1.31 14.15 -4.92
C ASP A 157 0.48 14.12 -6.20
N LEU A 158 1.05 13.55 -7.26
CA LEU A 158 0.35 13.21 -8.50
C LEU A 158 0.03 11.71 -8.55
N LEU A 159 0.54 10.94 -7.59
CA LEU A 159 0.53 9.49 -7.61
C LEU A 159 -0.66 8.92 -6.86
N ASN A 160 -1.29 9.71 -6.00
CA ASN A 160 -2.53 9.33 -5.33
C ASN A 160 -3.73 10.00 -6.01
N PHE A 161 -4.64 9.16 -6.53
CA PHE A 161 -6.01 9.60 -6.79
C PHE A 161 -6.69 9.85 -5.45
N ASP A 162 -7.52 10.88 -5.36
CA ASP A 162 -8.22 11.23 -4.11
C ASP A 162 -9.12 10.07 -3.67
N MET A 163 -8.65 9.30 -2.67
CA MET A 163 -9.20 8.00 -2.28
C MET A 163 -10.63 8.07 -1.76
N ASP A 164 -11.05 9.24 -1.26
CA ASP A 164 -12.35 9.44 -0.62
C ASP A 164 -13.52 9.52 -1.62
N CYS A 165 -13.26 9.51 -2.94
CA CYS A 165 -14.30 9.68 -3.95
C CYS A 165 -14.53 8.49 -4.91
N TYR A 166 -13.92 7.32 -4.67
CA TYR A 166 -14.00 6.19 -5.62
C TYR A 166 -14.40 4.81 -5.09
N GLY A 167 -14.39 4.57 -3.77
CA GLY A 167 -14.74 3.24 -3.22
C GLY A 167 -13.83 2.09 -3.66
N THR A 168 -12.75 2.39 -4.39
CA THR A 168 -11.76 1.46 -4.94
C THR A 168 -10.35 1.89 -4.56
N GLU A 169 -9.46 0.92 -4.33
CA GLU A 169 -8.05 1.20 -4.02
C GLU A 169 -7.31 1.58 -5.33
N LEU A 170 -7.31 2.87 -5.68
CA LEU A 170 -6.69 3.41 -6.89
C LEU A 170 -5.41 4.17 -6.56
N HIS A 171 -4.30 3.81 -7.19
CA HIS A 171 -3.05 4.58 -7.10
C HIS A 171 -2.24 4.46 -8.38
N LEU A 172 -1.44 5.49 -8.66
CA LEU A 172 -0.38 5.46 -9.66
C LEU A 172 0.93 5.19 -8.95
N ASP A 173 1.79 4.36 -9.54
CA ASP A 173 3.20 4.31 -9.19
C ASP A 173 4.07 4.59 -10.41
N ALA A 174 5.21 5.21 -10.16
CA ALA A 174 6.30 5.27 -11.11
C ALA A 174 7.35 4.20 -10.78
N HIS A 175 7.83 3.52 -11.80
CA HIS A 175 8.90 2.52 -11.67
C HIS A 175 10.08 2.89 -12.55
N ALA A 176 11.28 2.59 -12.06
CA ALA A 176 12.53 2.69 -12.79
C ALA A 176 13.28 1.37 -12.63
N ILE A 177 13.50 0.65 -13.74
CA ILE A 177 14.05 -0.71 -13.74
C ILE A 177 15.35 -0.70 -14.54
N LYS A 178 16.48 -0.77 -13.82
CA LYS A 178 17.83 -0.71 -14.38
C LYS A 178 18.10 -1.87 -15.35
N GLU A 179 17.74 -3.09 -14.96
CA GLU A 179 18.05 -4.32 -15.70
C GLU A 179 17.40 -4.33 -17.07
N LYS A 180 16.20 -3.74 -17.16
CA LYS A 180 15.41 -3.62 -18.37
C LYS A 180 15.67 -2.32 -19.13
N LYS A 181 16.39 -1.36 -18.53
CA LYS A 181 16.54 0.01 -19.04
C LYS A 181 15.19 0.59 -19.43
N GLU A 182 14.28 0.62 -18.46
CA GLU A 182 12.95 1.20 -18.65
C GLU A 182 12.51 2.03 -17.46
N ILE A 183 11.67 3.01 -17.75
CA ILE A 183 10.85 3.71 -16.77
C ILE A 183 9.38 3.51 -17.14
N SER A 184 8.49 3.53 -16.16
CA SER A 184 7.06 3.32 -16.41
C SER A 184 6.19 4.02 -15.39
N ILE A 185 4.94 4.25 -15.78
CA ILE A 185 3.86 4.65 -14.88
C ILE A 185 2.81 3.55 -14.94
N THR A 186 2.35 3.11 -13.78
CA THR A 186 1.34 2.06 -13.65
C THR A 186 0.15 2.58 -12.86
N LEU A 187 -1.04 2.42 -13.41
CA LEU A 187 -2.29 2.55 -12.68
C LEU A 187 -2.66 1.19 -12.08
N TYR A 188 -2.75 1.17 -10.76
CA TYR A 188 -3.24 0.03 -9.99
C TYR A 188 -4.71 0.24 -9.66
N ILE A 189 -5.53 -0.76 -9.96
CA ILE A 189 -6.96 -0.77 -9.70
C ILE A 189 -7.26 -1.93 -8.75
N GLY A 190 -7.60 -1.62 -7.50
CA GLY A 190 -7.88 -2.59 -6.45
C GLY A 190 -9.27 -2.40 -5.80
N GLY A 191 -9.60 -3.31 -4.89
CA GLY A 191 -10.91 -3.36 -4.21
C GLY A 191 -11.89 -4.32 -4.88
N GLU A 192 -13.07 -4.47 -4.29
CA GLU A 192 -14.07 -5.49 -4.70
C GLU A 192 -14.51 -5.32 -6.16
N ASN A 193 -14.58 -4.08 -6.65
CA ASN A 193 -14.99 -3.75 -8.02
C ASN A 193 -13.84 -3.63 -9.03
N ALA A 194 -12.60 -3.96 -8.64
CA ALA A 194 -11.41 -3.77 -9.49
C ALA A 194 -11.56 -4.34 -10.90
N ARG A 195 -12.00 -5.60 -11.01
CA ARG A 195 -12.23 -6.28 -12.30
C ARG A 195 -13.29 -5.60 -13.15
N LYS A 196 -14.38 -5.15 -12.54
CA LYS A 196 -15.46 -4.46 -13.24
C LYS A 196 -14.94 -3.14 -13.83
N TYR A 197 -14.18 -2.39 -13.03
CA TYR A 197 -13.61 -1.10 -13.47
C TYR A 197 -12.57 -1.31 -14.56
N PHE A 198 -11.65 -2.25 -14.37
CA PHE A 198 -10.64 -2.60 -15.37
C PHE A 198 -11.27 -3.00 -16.71
N ARG A 199 -12.27 -3.89 -16.69
CA ARG A 199 -12.96 -4.31 -17.93
C ARG A 199 -13.69 -3.16 -18.61
N SER A 200 -14.35 -2.30 -17.84
CA SER A 200 -15.04 -1.12 -18.37
C SER A 200 -14.07 -0.10 -19.00
N LEU A 201 -12.85 0.01 -18.46
CA LEU A 201 -11.79 0.81 -19.06
C LEU A 201 -11.20 0.13 -20.31
N LYS A 202 -11.03 -1.19 -20.27
CA LYS A 202 -10.53 -1.98 -21.40
C LYS A 202 -11.48 -1.96 -22.60
N GLU A 203 -12.79 -1.85 -22.38
CA GLU A 203 -13.76 -1.59 -23.45
C GLU A 203 -13.51 -0.27 -24.21
N GLN A 204 -12.80 0.68 -23.58
CA GLN A 204 -12.42 1.97 -24.14
C GLN A 204 -10.93 2.01 -24.59
N GLU A 205 -10.26 0.86 -24.67
CA GLU A 205 -8.82 0.74 -24.96
C GLU A 205 -8.39 1.57 -26.17
N GLU A 206 -9.05 1.42 -27.32
CA GLU A 206 -8.69 2.15 -28.54
C GLU A 206 -8.81 3.68 -28.40
N GLU A 207 -9.74 4.18 -27.59
CA GLU A 207 -9.90 5.61 -27.34
C GLU A 207 -8.81 6.12 -26.40
N ILE A 208 -8.56 5.38 -25.32
CA ILE A 208 -7.54 5.69 -24.33
C ILE A 208 -6.15 5.70 -24.99
N GLU A 209 -5.78 4.68 -25.75
CA GLU A 209 -4.47 4.64 -26.43
C GLU A 209 -4.30 5.77 -27.45
N ARG A 210 -5.39 6.24 -28.08
CA ARG A 210 -5.36 7.41 -28.95
C ARG A 210 -5.08 8.71 -28.17
N GLU A 211 -5.59 8.85 -26.96
CA GLU A 211 -5.28 9.99 -26.08
C GLU A 211 -3.82 9.93 -25.57
N PHE A 212 -3.29 8.73 -25.32
CA PHE A 212 -1.90 8.53 -24.92
C PHE A 212 -0.89 8.66 -26.07
N VAL A 213 -1.36 8.49 -27.31
CA VAL A 213 -0.55 8.44 -28.55
C VAL A 213 0.50 7.33 -28.53
N GLU A 214 0.34 6.38 -27.60
CA GLU A 214 1.27 5.29 -27.30
C GLU A 214 0.42 4.11 -26.79
N PRO A 215 0.80 2.86 -27.09
CA PRO A 215 0.09 1.68 -26.61
C PRO A 215 0.27 1.52 -25.10
N LEU A 216 -0.77 1.00 -24.44
CA LEU A 216 -0.77 0.67 -23.02
C LEU A 216 -0.72 -0.85 -22.84
N GLU A 217 -0.03 -1.31 -21.80
CA GLU A 217 -0.05 -2.71 -21.41
C GLU A 217 -1.21 -2.91 -20.41
N TRP A 218 -2.20 -3.71 -20.83
CA TRP A 218 -3.39 -4.04 -20.05
C TRP A 218 -3.22 -5.41 -19.41
N ASP A 219 -2.86 -5.43 -18.14
CA ASP A 219 -2.55 -6.64 -17.39
C ASP A 219 -3.69 -6.98 -16.43
N GLU A 220 -4.50 -7.96 -16.84
CA GLU A 220 -5.56 -8.57 -16.02
C GLU A 220 -4.97 -9.78 -15.28
N ASP A 221 -4.40 -9.56 -14.10
CA ASP A 221 -3.71 -10.61 -13.37
C ASP A 221 -4.60 -11.21 -12.28
N SER A 222 -5.15 -12.39 -12.57
CA SER A 222 -6.00 -13.13 -11.62
C SER A 222 -5.30 -13.55 -10.32
N LEU A 223 -3.96 -13.48 -10.26
CA LEU A 223 -3.15 -13.86 -9.10
C LEU A 223 -2.77 -12.67 -8.21
N HIS A 224 -3.02 -11.43 -8.64
CA HIS A 224 -2.75 -10.22 -7.86
C HIS A 224 -4.06 -9.51 -7.48
N PRO A 225 -4.13 -8.81 -6.33
CA PRO A 225 -5.35 -8.10 -5.92
C PRO A 225 -5.59 -6.79 -6.69
N TYR A 226 -4.73 -6.46 -7.65
CA TYR A 226 -4.85 -5.27 -8.49
C TYR A 226 -4.78 -5.66 -9.96
N GLU A 227 -5.70 -5.09 -10.73
CA GLU A 227 -5.58 -5.04 -12.17
C GLU A 227 -4.71 -3.83 -12.55
N ARG A 228 -3.87 -3.95 -13.60
CA ARG A 228 -2.85 -2.95 -13.90
C ARG A 228 -2.92 -2.44 -15.33
N ILE A 229 -2.77 -1.12 -15.48
CA ILE A 229 -2.59 -0.49 -16.78
C ILE A 229 -1.23 0.21 -16.76
N VAL A 230 -0.32 -0.24 -17.61
CA VAL A 230 1.08 0.20 -17.59
C VAL A 230 1.42 0.96 -18.86
N LEU A 231 2.04 2.13 -18.71
CA LEU A 231 2.74 2.82 -19.78
C LEU A 231 4.24 2.68 -19.56
N ARG A 232 4.93 2.02 -20.50
CA ARG A 232 6.39 1.83 -20.45
C ARG A 232 7.11 2.70 -21.44
N LYS A 233 8.26 3.23 -21.03
CA LYS A 233 9.28 3.80 -21.90
C LYS A 233 10.52 2.91 -21.84
N THR A 234 10.74 2.17 -22.91
CA THR A 234 11.94 1.33 -23.09
C THR A 234 13.15 2.19 -23.47
N ASP A 235 14.33 1.57 -23.55
CA ASP A 235 15.58 2.20 -23.98
C ASP A 235 15.99 3.42 -23.14
N THR A 236 15.61 3.42 -21.87
CA THR A 236 15.85 4.51 -20.92
C THR A 236 16.61 3.98 -19.72
N ASP A 237 17.89 4.33 -19.58
CA ASP A 237 18.72 3.87 -18.45
C ASP A 237 18.50 4.78 -17.22
N PRO A 238 17.89 4.29 -16.12
CA PRO A 238 17.66 5.12 -14.95
C PRO A 238 18.96 5.46 -14.20
N THR A 239 20.08 4.81 -14.52
CA THR A 239 21.39 5.08 -13.92
C THR A 239 22.17 6.17 -14.65
N ASP A 240 21.70 6.61 -15.82
CA ASP A 240 22.30 7.72 -16.57
C ASP A 240 21.82 9.07 -16.01
N GLU A 241 22.60 9.62 -15.07
CA GLU A 241 22.28 10.90 -14.42
C GLU A 241 22.20 12.08 -15.39
N THR A 242 22.77 11.96 -16.60
CA THR A 242 22.74 13.05 -17.59
C THR A 242 21.40 13.15 -18.30
N ASP A 243 20.64 12.06 -18.36
CA ASP A 243 19.31 12.00 -18.98
C ASP A 243 18.16 12.14 -17.97
N TRP A 244 18.45 12.14 -16.65
CA TRP A 244 17.46 12.31 -15.59
C TRP A 244 16.47 13.47 -15.82
N PRO A 245 16.88 14.67 -16.27
CA PRO A 245 15.93 15.74 -16.55
C PRO A 245 14.85 15.35 -17.58
N ASN A 246 15.20 14.61 -18.63
CA ASN A 246 14.24 14.15 -19.65
C ASN A 246 13.34 13.04 -19.11
N GLN A 247 13.89 12.15 -18.28
CA GLN A 247 13.14 11.07 -17.64
C GLN A 247 12.12 11.62 -16.64
N HIS A 248 12.52 12.58 -15.80
CA HIS A 248 11.65 13.24 -14.85
C HIS A 248 10.53 14.02 -15.55
N GLU A 249 10.84 14.67 -16.67
CA GLU A 249 9.84 15.36 -17.49
C GLU A 249 8.84 14.38 -18.10
N TRP A 250 9.32 13.25 -18.61
CA TRP A 250 8.46 12.19 -19.14
C TRP A 250 7.56 11.62 -18.04
N LEU A 251 8.11 11.26 -16.87
CA LEU A 251 7.34 10.74 -15.74
C LEU A 251 6.28 11.74 -15.26
N THR A 252 6.63 13.02 -15.17
CA THR A 252 5.69 14.05 -14.70
C THR A 252 4.58 14.28 -15.71
N SER A 253 4.91 14.45 -16.99
CA SER A 253 3.92 14.69 -18.05
C SER A 253 2.97 13.49 -18.24
N LYS A 254 3.49 12.26 -18.16
CA LYS A 254 2.64 11.07 -18.27
C LYS A 254 1.79 10.88 -17.01
N ALA A 255 2.27 11.19 -15.81
CA ALA A 255 1.44 11.16 -14.61
C ALA A 255 0.24 12.11 -14.71
N GLU A 256 0.47 13.35 -15.18
CA GLU A 256 -0.61 14.30 -15.44
C GLU A 256 -1.60 13.78 -16.49
N LEU A 257 -1.10 13.12 -17.54
CA LEU A 257 -1.94 12.52 -18.58
C LEU A 257 -2.80 11.37 -18.05
N PHE A 258 -2.24 10.52 -17.17
CA PHE A 258 -3.02 9.48 -16.49
C PHE A 258 -4.17 10.10 -15.67
N GLU A 259 -3.91 11.14 -14.90
CA GLU A 259 -4.95 11.85 -14.14
C GLU A 259 -6.03 12.43 -15.07
N GLN A 260 -5.61 13.04 -16.19
CA GLN A 260 -6.51 13.66 -17.16
C GLN A 260 -7.40 12.64 -17.89
N VAL A 261 -6.85 11.51 -18.32
CA VAL A 261 -7.55 10.51 -19.14
C VAL A 261 -8.39 9.57 -18.27
N PHE A 262 -7.84 9.08 -17.16
CA PHE A 262 -8.53 8.10 -16.31
C PHE A 262 -9.41 8.76 -15.24
N GLY A 263 -9.07 9.95 -14.75
CA GLY A 263 -9.83 10.63 -13.69
C GLY A 263 -11.33 10.77 -14.01
N PRO A 264 -11.73 11.33 -15.16
CA PRO A 264 -13.14 11.46 -15.53
C PRO A 264 -13.85 10.10 -15.72
N ARG A 265 -13.16 9.10 -16.27
CA ARG A 265 -13.71 7.77 -16.53
C ARG A 265 -13.97 7.01 -15.24
N LEU A 266 -13.03 7.06 -14.30
CA LEU A 266 -13.15 6.47 -12.97
C LEU A 266 -14.27 7.13 -12.16
N LYS A 267 -14.43 8.47 -12.26
CA LYS A 267 -15.58 9.20 -11.68
C LYS A 267 -16.93 8.71 -12.22
N ALA A 268 -17.03 8.53 -13.53
CA ALA A 268 -18.27 8.07 -14.16
C ALA A 268 -18.65 6.64 -13.71
N LEU A 269 -17.67 5.74 -13.61
CA LEU A 269 -17.88 4.36 -13.16
C LEU A 269 -18.36 4.29 -11.71
N ASN A 270 -17.75 5.06 -10.79
CA ASN A 270 -18.18 5.08 -9.40
C ASN A 270 -19.61 5.67 -9.22
N ALA A 271 -19.97 6.69 -10.00
CA ALA A 271 -21.31 7.28 -9.95
C ALA A 271 -22.43 6.31 -10.41
N VAL A 272 -22.11 5.34 -11.26
CA VAL A 272 -23.05 4.28 -11.68
C VAL A 272 -23.22 3.25 -10.58
N ASP A 273 -22.14 2.86 -9.90
CA ASP A 273 -22.19 1.89 -8.80
C ASP A 273 -22.98 2.42 -7.59
N TRP A 274 -22.85 3.70 -7.26
CA TRP A 274 -23.64 4.35 -6.20
C TRP A 274 -25.15 4.30 -6.48
N LYS A 275 -25.58 4.55 -7.73
CA LYS A 275 -27.00 4.50 -8.10
C LYS A 275 -27.57 3.09 -8.05
N SER A 276 -26.81 2.08 -8.42
CA SER A 276 -27.27 0.69 -8.32
C SER A 276 -27.46 0.22 -6.87
N LEU A 277 -26.73 0.78 -5.92
CA LEU A 277 -26.89 0.47 -4.49
C LEU A 277 -28.10 1.17 -3.88
N GLU A 278 -28.38 2.43 -4.27
CA GLU A 278 -29.60 3.14 -3.84
C GLU A 278 -30.88 2.47 -4.39
N ASP A 279 -30.85 1.93 -5.61
CA ASP A 279 -31.99 1.25 -6.22
C ASP A 279 -32.27 -0.16 -5.62
N GLU A 280 -31.28 -0.81 -5.00
CA GLU A 280 -31.45 -2.10 -4.31
C GLU A 280 -32.00 -1.97 -2.88
N ASP A 281 -31.75 -0.85 -2.21
CA ASP A 281 -32.26 -0.57 -0.86
C ASP A 281 -33.72 -0.08 -0.84
N GLU A 282 -34.30 0.26 -2.00
CA GLU A 282 -35.70 0.69 -2.16
C GLU A 282 -36.66 -0.45 -2.62
N ALA A 283 -36.18 -1.70 -2.77
CA ALA A 283 -36.94 -2.84 -3.30
C ALA A 283 -37.49 -3.82 -2.24
#